data_AF-A0A7Y5SXB1-F1
#
_entry.id   AF-A0A7Y5SXB1-F1
#
_cell.length_a   1.000
_cell.length_b   1.000
_cell.length_c   1.000
_cell.angle_alpha   90.00
_cell.angle_beta   90.00
_cell.angle_gamma   90.00
#
_symmetry.space_group_name_H-M   'P 1'
#
loop_
_entity.id
_entity.type
_entity.pdbx_description
1 polymer ?
#
loop_
_entity_poly.entity_id
_entity_poly.type
_entity_poly.pdbx_seq_one_letter_code
_entity_poly.pdbx_strand_id
1 'polypeptide(L)'
;VAALRRAGLKVRTRAMTIQAGLALVRARLRPASGAVTLFVRARCRRLIESLEKYHYPPENPQSLSPVKDGSDHGIDALRYLVQNLDRPMRTASANYLR
;
A
#
# COMPACT_ATOMS: atom_id res chain seq x y z
N VAL A 1 15.92 -3.40 -10.46
CA VAL A 1 16.09 -1.93 -10.58
C VAL A 1 17.13 -1.52 -11.63
N ALA A 2 18.32 -2.14 -11.65
CA ALA A 2 19.40 -1.76 -12.59
C ALA A 2 18.98 -1.78 -14.07
N ALA A 3 18.25 -2.82 -14.52
CA ALA A 3 17.76 -2.90 -15.89
C ALA A 3 16.83 -1.73 -16.27
N LEU A 4 15.91 -1.35 -15.37
CA LEU A 4 14.99 -0.22 -15.58
C LEU A 4 15.73 1.12 -15.67
N ARG A 5 16.75 1.31 -14.82
CA ARG A 5 17.60 2.52 -14.85
C ARG A 5 18.42 2.59 -16.14
N ARG A 6 18.99 1.47 -16.60
CA ARG A 6 19.71 1.40 -17.88
C ARG A 6 18.81 1.73 -19.07
N ALA A 7 17.52 1.38 -18.99
CA ALA A 7 16.52 1.74 -19.98
C ALA A 7 16.06 3.22 -19.90
N GLY A 8 16.71 4.07 -19.10
CA GLY A 8 16.39 5.49 -18.98
C GLY A 8 15.20 5.82 -18.08
N LEU A 9 14.63 4.84 -17.36
CA LEU A 9 13.49 5.09 -16.48
C LEU A 9 13.93 5.71 -15.15
N LYS A 10 13.21 6.73 -14.71
CA LYS A 10 13.37 7.31 -13.36
C LYS A 10 12.77 6.37 -12.31
N VAL A 11 13.62 5.51 -11.74
CA VAL A 11 13.19 4.53 -10.74
C VAL A 11 13.21 5.12 -9.33
N ARG A 12 12.05 5.10 -8.65
CA ARG A 12 11.92 5.39 -7.22
C ARG A 12 11.76 4.10 -6.43
N THR A 13 12.52 3.96 -5.35
CA THR A 13 12.42 2.84 -4.42
C THR A 13 12.55 3.36 -3.01
N ARG A 14 11.75 2.81 -2.10
CA ARG A 14 11.80 3.10 -0.68
C ARG A 14 11.79 1.76 0.06
N ALA A 15 12.57 1.63 1.13
CA ALA A 15 12.45 0.49 2.03
C ALA A 15 11.26 0.72 2.97
N MET A 16 10.37 -0.27 3.11
CA MET A 16 9.22 -0.25 4.00
C MET A 16 8.72 -1.68 4.22
N THR A 17 8.19 -1.97 5.40
CA THR A 17 7.52 -3.25 5.66
C THR A 17 6.20 -3.33 4.88
N ILE A 18 5.73 -4.53 4.59
CA ILE A 18 4.45 -4.74 3.91
C ILE A 18 3.32 -4.08 4.71
N GLN A 19 3.34 -4.25 6.03
CA GLN A 19 2.34 -3.74 6.97
C GLN A 19 2.27 -2.22 6.95
N ALA A 20 3.42 -1.54 7.01
CA ALA A 20 3.47 -0.07 6.92
C ALA A 20 2.98 0.43 5.55
N GLY A 21 3.32 -0.26 4.46
CA GLY A 21 2.81 0.09 3.12
C GLY A 21 1.30 -0.11 2.98
N LEU A 22 0.76 -1.20 3.52
CA LEU A 22 -0.69 -1.47 3.53
C LEU A 22 -1.44 -0.44 4.40
N ALA A 23 -0.85 0.02 5.49
CA ALA A 23 -1.43 1.08 6.31
C ALA A 23 -1.64 2.37 5.52
N LEU A 24 -0.68 2.76 4.67
CA LEU A 24 -0.83 3.91 3.77
C LEU A 24 -1.96 3.72 2.75
N VAL A 25 -2.05 2.54 2.13
CA VAL A 25 -3.14 2.22 1.19
C VAL A 25 -4.50 2.31 1.89
N ARG A 26 -4.63 1.72 3.08
CA ARG A 26 -5.85 1.77 3.90
C ARG A 26 -6.23 3.19 4.27
N ALA A 27 -5.28 4.02 4.68
CA ALA A 27 -5.51 5.42 5.01
C ALA A 27 -6.06 6.23 3.83
N ARG A 28 -5.67 5.89 2.60
CA ARG A 28 -6.20 6.56 1.39
C ARG A 28 -7.58 6.07 0.96
N LEU A 29 -7.89 4.79 1.18
CA LEU A 29 -9.19 4.18 0.86
C LEU A 29 -10.28 4.51 1.90
N ARG A 30 -9.92 4.49 3.18
CA ARG A 30 -10.80 4.77 4.32
C ARG A 30 -10.04 5.64 5.32
N PRO A 31 -9.96 6.96 5.07
CA PRO A 31 -9.30 7.88 5.98
C PRO A 31 -10.04 7.92 7.32
N ALA A 32 -9.30 8.04 8.42
CA ALA A 32 -9.88 8.15 9.76
C ALA A 32 -10.72 9.44 9.94
N SER A 33 -10.41 10.48 9.16
CA SER A 33 -11.20 11.71 9.06
C SER A 33 -11.04 12.30 7.64
N GLY A 34 -12.13 12.83 7.09
CA GLY A 34 -12.12 13.51 5.78
C GLY A 34 -12.48 12.63 4.58
N ALA A 35 -12.27 13.18 3.38
CA ALA A 35 -12.66 12.56 2.12
C ALA A 35 -11.65 11.49 1.66
N VAL A 36 -12.16 10.42 1.04
CA VAL A 36 -11.36 9.39 0.36
C VAL A 36 -10.39 10.06 -0.63
N THR A 37 -9.12 9.64 -0.61
CA THR A 37 -8.07 10.24 -1.45
C THR A 37 -7.50 9.29 -2.50
N LEU A 38 -7.95 8.03 -2.51
CA LEU A 38 -7.66 7.05 -3.56
C LEU A 38 -8.96 6.62 -4.23
N PHE A 39 -9.13 7.00 -5.49
CA PHE A 39 -10.27 6.62 -6.32
C PHE A 39 -9.84 5.57 -7.34
N VAL A 40 -10.55 4.45 -7.39
CA VAL A 40 -10.32 3.38 -8.37
C VAL A 40 -11.38 3.49 -9.46
N ARG A 41 -10.95 3.70 -10.71
CA ARG A 41 -11.89 3.75 -11.85
C ARG A 41 -12.44 2.34 -12.14
N ALA A 42 -13.72 2.25 -12.48
CA ALA A 42 -14.42 0.98 -12.76
C ALA A 42 -13.75 0.10 -13.84
N ARG A 43 -13.00 0.70 -14.77
CA ARG A 43 -12.25 -0.05 -15.80
C ARG A 43 -11.05 -0.83 -15.25
N CYS A 44 -10.59 -0.53 -14.04
CA CYS A 44 -9.47 -1.21 -13.39
C CYS A 44 -9.89 -2.56 -12.80
N ARG A 45 -10.57 -3.41 -13.60
CA ARG A 45 -11.27 -4.62 -13.13
C ARG A 45 -10.37 -5.57 -12.33
N ARG A 46 -9.15 -5.82 -12.80
CA ARG A 46 -8.18 -6.69 -12.10
C ARG A 46 -7.76 -6.14 -10.74
N LEU A 47 -7.62 -4.82 -10.61
CA LEU A 47 -7.30 -4.19 -9.33
C LEU A 47 -8.47 -4.27 -8.37
N ILE A 48 -9.70 -4.08 -8.87
CA ILE A 48 -10.92 -4.21 -8.07
C ILE A 48 -11.05 -5.64 -7.54
N GLU A 49 -10.92 -6.64 -8.42
CA GLU A 49 -10.91 -8.05 -8.02
C GLU A 49 -9.83 -8.37 -6.99
N SER A 50 -8.62 -7.82 -7.17
CA SER A 50 -7.53 -7.94 -6.19
C SER A 50 -7.92 -7.33 -4.84
N LEU A 51 -8.58 -6.16 -4.82
CA LEU A 51 -9.03 -5.49 -3.60
C LEU A 51 -10.12 -6.28 -2.86
N GLU A 52 -11.02 -6.93 -3.58
CA GLU A 52 -12.13 -7.71 -3.02
C GLU A 52 -11.67 -9.06 -2.45
N LYS A 53 -10.69 -9.70 -3.09
CA LYS A 53 -10.22 -11.05 -2.71
C LYS A 53 -9.01 -11.06 -1.77
N TYR A 54 -8.35 -9.91 -1.56
CA TYR A 54 -7.17 -9.83 -0.70
C TYR A 54 -7.51 -10.20 0.76
N HIS A 55 -6.86 -11.23 1.29
CA HIS A 55 -7.14 -11.76 2.62
C HIS A 55 -5.90 -12.30 3.33
N TYR A 56 -6.04 -12.55 4.63
CA TYR A 56 -5.06 -13.22 5.48
C TYR A 56 -5.53 -14.65 5.77
N PRO A 57 -4.62 -15.59 6.10
CA PRO A 57 -4.98 -16.98 6.35
C PRO A 57 -5.98 -17.11 7.50
N PRO A 58 -7.19 -17.65 7.28
CA PRO A 58 -8.21 -17.76 8.33
C PRO A 58 -7.79 -18.70 9.47
N GLU A 59 -7.01 -19.73 9.15
CA GLU A 59 -6.45 -20.71 10.10
C GLU A 59 -5.32 -20.15 10.96
N ASN A 60 -4.77 -18.98 10.60
CA ASN A 60 -3.75 -18.30 11.38
C ASN A 60 -4.03 -16.79 11.48
N PRO A 61 -4.94 -16.38 12.39
CA PRO A 61 -5.32 -14.98 12.56
C PRO A 61 -4.18 -14.04 12.98
N GLN A 62 -3.08 -14.59 13.52
CA GLN A 62 -1.90 -13.81 13.92
C GLN A 62 -0.93 -13.57 12.75
N SER A 63 -1.16 -14.21 11.60
CA SER A 63 -0.33 -14.00 10.42
C SER A 63 -0.45 -12.56 9.92
N LEU A 64 0.69 -11.88 9.82
CA LEU A 64 0.78 -10.58 9.18
C LEU A 64 1.09 -10.67 7.67
N SER A 65 1.16 -11.90 7.14
CA SER A 65 1.43 -12.18 5.73
C SER A 65 0.13 -12.54 5.03
N PRO A 66 -0.25 -11.83 3.94
CA PRO A 66 -1.43 -12.18 3.15
C PRO A 66 -1.23 -13.51 2.41
N VAL A 67 -2.34 -14.15 2.06
CA VAL A 67 -2.34 -15.34 1.20
C VAL A 67 -1.85 -14.96 -0.22
N LYS A 68 -1.03 -15.84 -0.83
CA LYS A 68 -0.45 -15.65 -2.16
C LYS A 68 -1.15 -16.54 -3.19
N ASP A 69 -2.41 -16.21 -3.46
CA ASP A 69 -3.29 -16.96 -4.38
C ASP A 69 -3.46 -16.29 -5.76
N GLY A 70 -2.68 -15.22 -6.03
CA GLY A 70 -2.69 -14.47 -7.29
C GLY A 70 -3.52 -13.18 -7.26
N SER A 71 -4.43 -13.03 -6.29
CA SER A 71 -5.20 -11.79 -6.08
C SER A 71 -4.37 -10.70 -5.40
N ASP A 72 -3.17 -11.01 -4.92
CA ASP A 72 -2.30 -10.10 -4.20
C ASP A 72 -1.49 -9.16 -5.11
N HIS A 73 -1.27 -9.54 -6.38
CA HIS A 73 -0.42 -8.79 -7.30
C HIS A 73 -0.87 -7.34 -7.51
N GLY A 74 -2.18 -7.11 -7.68
CA GLY A 74 -2.73 -5.76 -7.84
C GLY A 74 -2.50 -4.90 -6.60
N ILE A 75 -2.58 -5.51 -5.41
CA ILE A 75 -2.39 -4.84 -4.13
C ILE A 75 -0.92 -4.55 -3.87
N ASP A 76 -0.01 -5.47 -4.22
CA ASP A 76 1.42 -5.25 -4.12
C ASP A 76 1.88 -4.09 -5.03
N ALA A 77 1.39 -4.04 -6.27
CA ALA A 77 1.67 -2.93 -7.17
C ALA A 77 1.13 -1.59 -6.65
N LEU A 78 -0.11 -1.56 -6.16
CA LEU A 78 -0.72 -0.37 -5.56
C LEU A 78 0.06 0.09 -4.31
N ARG A 79 0.50 -0.85 -3.47
CA ARG A 79 1.32 -0.58 -2.29
C ARG A 79 2.64 0.09 -2.67
N TYR A 80 3.35 -0.43 -3.69
CA TYR A 80 4.58 0.20 -4.17
C TYR A 80 4.34 1.63 -4.70
N LEU A 81 3.23 1.86 -5.40
CA LEU A 81 2.84 3.18 -5.86
C LEU A 81 2.63 4.15 -4.69
N VAL A 82 1.72 3.81 -3.77
CA VAL A 82 1.36 4.67 -2.63
C VAL A 82 2.57 4.96 -1.75
N GLN A 83 3.37 3.95 -1.42
CA GLN A 83 4.58 4.09 -0.61
C GLN A 83 5.58 5.12 -1.16
N ASN A 84 5.70 5.22 -2.48
CA ASN A 84 6.62 6.13 -3.15
C ASN A 84 6.00 7.49 -3.52
N LEU A 85 4.67 7.60 -3.50
CA LEU A 85 3.94 8.86 -3.64
C LEU A 85 3.81 9.60 -2.31
N ASP A 86 3.59 8.86 -1.22
CA ASP A 86 3.44 9.43 0.11
C ASP A 86 4.79 9.96 0.59
N ARG A 87 4.83 11.29 0.80
CA ARG A 87 5.99 11.93 1.42
C ARG A 87 6.22 11.30 2.80
N PRO A 88 7.47 11.17 3.26
CA PRO A 88 7.73 10.75 4.63
C PRO A 88 6.93 11.66 5.58
N MET A 89 6.09 11.06 6.42
CA MET A 89 5.46 11.77 7.52
C MET A 89 6.56 12.32 8.42
N ARG A 90 6.53 13.63 8.70
CA ARG A 90 7.27 14.19 9.82
C ARG A 90 6.51 13.81 11.07
N THR A 91 7.05 12.88 11.85
CA THR A 91 6.56 12.63 13.20
C THR A 91 6.99 13.81 14.07
N ALA A 92 6.05 14.64 14.48
CA ALA A 92 6.30 15.65 15.51
C ALA A 92 5.97 15.01 16.87
N SER A 93 6.96 14.93 17.76
CA SER A 93 6.73 14.53 19.14
C SER A 93 6.29 15.77 19.93
N ALA A 94 5.09 15.76 20.49
CA ALA A 94 4.65 16.76 21.45
C ALA A 94 4.73 16.14 22.85
N ASN A 95 5.43 16.81 23.76
CA ASN A 95 5.45 16.42 25.17
C ASN A 95 4.16 16.90 25.83
N TYR A 96 3.34 15.97 26.31
CA TYR A 96 2.06 16.26 26.97
C TYR A 96 2.22 16.64 28.46
N LEU A 97 3.46 16.67 28.96
CA LEU A 97 3.78 17.17 30.29
C LEU A 97 4.19 18.64 30.18
N ARG A 98 3.21 19.53 30.24
CA ARG A 98 3.37 20.94 30.58
C ARG A 98 2.24 21.35 31.51
#